data_AF-A0A197JA77-F1
#
_entry.id   AF-A0A197JA77-F1
#
_cell.length_a   1.000
_cell.length_b   1.000
_cell.length_c   1.000
_cell.angle_alpha   90.00
_cell.angle_beta   90.00
_cell.angle_gamma   90.00
#
_symmetry.space_group_name_H-M   'P 1'
#
loop_
_entity.id
_entity.type
_entity.pdbx_description
1 polymer ?
#
loop_
_entity_poly.entity_id
_entity_poly.type
_entity_poly.pdbx_seq_one_letter_code
_entity_poly.pdbx_strand_id
1 'polypeptide(L)'
;MEENPHIITGYNIFGFDITYILSRLKLRLLPLPNMSGVRDGTTRAQRVDWSSSAYGANVYDRLEISGRVLIDLMLYFRRMKLDRYSLDFVSKKFLGGGKMDMSPDQMWMYFCNRDMDGLHMVAEYCIHDSVLTLELFDKFFLWTDMCEMGSAMRCNLEDIYGRGEQVKVLNQVIYKCRERDLVL
;
A
#
# COMPACT_ATOMS: atom_id res chain seq x y z
N MET A 1 -0.90 -7.57 -18.48
CA MET A 1 -2.06 -7.83 -17.60
C MET A 1 -3.30 -7.42 -18.39
N GLU A 2 -4.24 -8.34 -18.57
CA GLU A 2 -5.50 -8.09 -19.30
C GLU A 2 -6.33 -6.97 -18.65
N GLU A 3 -6.39 -6.95 -17.32
CA GLU A 3 -7.15 -5.98 -16.52
C GLU A 3 -6.58 -4.55 -16.46
N ASN A 4 -5.28 -4.37 -16.76
CA ASN A 4 -4.55 -3.10 -16.75
C ASN A 4 -4.94 -2.06 -15.65
N PRO A 5 -4.77 -2.37 -14.34
CA PRO A 5 -5.24 -1.48 -13.26
C PRO A 5 -4.40 -0.21 -13.06
N HIS A 6 -5.01 0.97 -13.02
CA HIS A 6 -4.30 2.23 -12.74
C HIS A 6 -3.86 2.37 -11.28
N ILE A 7 -4.62 1.76 -10.36
CA ILE A 7 -4.40 1.82 -8.93
C ILE A 7 -4.19 0.40 -8.42
N ILE A 8 -3.15 0.21 -7.63
CA ILE A 8 -2.91 -1.03 -6.88
C ILE A 8 -3.03 -0.67 -5.41
N THR A 9 -3.98 -1.30 -4.72
CA THR A 9 -4.23 -1.03 -3.31
C THR A 9 -4.27 -2.32 -2.49
N GLY A 10 -4.11 -2.18 -1.18
CA GLY A 10 -4.08 -3.28 -0.26
C GLY A 10 -3.83 -2.80 1.17
N TYR A 11 -3.81 -3.73 2.12
CA TYR A 11 -3.57 -3.42 3.54
C TYR A 11 -2.22 -3.96 3.98
N ASN A 12 -1.27 -3.07 4.29
CA ASN A 12 0.13 -3.40 4.62
C ASN A 12 0.93 -4.00 3.44
N ILE A 13 0.59 -3.63 2.21
CA ILE A 13 1.27 -4.12 1.00
C ILE A 13 2.75 -3.76 0.95
N PHE A 14 3.14 -2.59 1.47
CA PHE A 14 4.55 -2.19 1.48
C PHE A 14 5.34 -2.95 2.54
N GLY A 15 4.76 -3.13 3.72
CA GLY A 15 5.40 -3.81 4.85
C GLY A 15 5.45 -5.33 4.72
N PHE A 16 4.59 -5.93 3.89
CA PHE A 16 4.52 -7.38 3.72
C PHE A 16 4.55 -7.82 2.26
N ASP A 17 3.47 -7.67 1.49
CA ASP A 17 3.27 -8.33 0.19
C ASP A 17 4.39 -8.03 -0.82
N ILE A 18 4.66 -6.75 -1.05
CA ILE A 18 5.67 -6.30 -2.03
C ILE A 18 7.07 -6.73 -1.58
N THR A 19 7.37 -6.54 -0.29
CA THR A 19 8.67 -6.93 0.30
C THR A 19 8.88 -8.45 0.20
N TYR A 20 7.84 -9.24 0.45
CA TYR A 20 7.86 -10.69 0.33
C TYR A 20 8.07 -11.13 -1.12
N ILE A 21 7.32 -10.58 -2.07
CA ILE A 21 7.44 -10.90 -3.50
C ILE A 21 8.86 -10.57 -4.01
N LEU A 22 9.36 -9.36 -3.73
CA LEU A 22 10.70 -8.95 -4.15
C LEU A 22 11.79 -9.85 -3.55
N SER A 23 11.67 -10.20 -2.27
CA SER A 23 12.59 -11.13 -1.60
C SER A 23 12.53 -12.52 -2.23
N ARG A 24 11.33 -13.00 -2.58
CA ARG A 24 11.14 -14.30 -3.21
C ARG A 24 11.72 -14.36 -4.62
N LEU A 25 11.57 -13.30 -5.41
CA LEU A 25 12.21 -13.17 -6.72
C LEU A 25 13.73 -13.23 -6.61
N LYS A 26 14.32 -12.48 -5.66
CA LYS A 26 15.76 -12.52 -5.36
C LYS A 26 16.23 -13.93 -4.99
N LEU A 27 15.51 -14.62 -4.10
CA LEU A 27 15.83 -16.00 -3.70
C LEU A 27 15.74 -17.01 -4.84
N ARG A 28 14.85 -16.78 -5.81
CA ARG A 28 14.68 -17.62 -6.99
C ARG A 28 15.54 -17.20 -8.17
N LEU A 29 16.39 -16.17 -8.01
CA LEU A 29 17.18 -15.56 -9.08
C LEU A 29 16.34 -15.14 -10.29
N LEU A 30 15.10 -14.72 -10.03
CA LEU A 30 14.18 -14.24 -11.05
C LEU A 30 14.28 -12.71 -11.16
N PRO A 31 14.32 -12.15 -12.38
CA PRO A 31 14.29 -10.72 -12.57
C PRO A 31 12.93 -10.16 -12.15
N LEU A 32 12.92 -8.88 -11.74
CA LEU A 32 11.68 -8.15 -11.51
C LEU A 32 10.93 -8.00 -12.85
N PRO A 33 9.72 -8.56 -13.00
CA PRO A 33 8.95 -8.36 -14.23
C PRO A 33 8.60 -6.87 -14.42
N ASN A 34 8.56 -6.43 -15.67
CA ASN A 34 8.02 -5.12 -16.01
C ASN A 34 6.50 -5.17 -15.88
N MET A 35 5.96 -4.43 -14.92
CA MET A 35 4.53 -4.34 -14.61
C MET A 35 3.95 -2.98 -15.00
N SER A 36 4.67 -2.18 -15.79
CA SER A 36 4.21 -0.85 -16.20
C SER A 36 2.86 -0.87 -16.92
N GLY A 37 2.12 0.23 -16.79
CA GLY A 37 0.84 0.46 -17.47
C GLY A 37 0.99 1.21 -18.80
N VAL A 38 2.23 1.48 -19.24
CA VAL A 38 2.54 2.33 -20.40
C VAL A 38 3.60 1.69 -21.28
N ARG A 39 3.56 1.96 -22.60
CA ARG A 39 4.34 1.27 -23.64
C ARG A 39 5.86 1.25 -23.39
N ASP A 40 6.41 2.33 -22.84
CA ASP A 40 7.84 2.50 -22.56
C ASP A 40 8.11 2.66 -21.05
N GLY A 41 7.21 2.13 -20.23
CA GLY A 41 7.30 2.22 -18.78
C GLY A 41 8.29 1.25 -18.18
N THR A 42 8.70 1.53 -16.94
CA THR A 42 9.60 0.66 -16.18
C THR A 42 9.00 0.31 -14.83
N THR A 43 9.46 -0.81 -14.28
CA THR A 43 9.22 -1.19 -12.90
C THR A 43 10.55 -1.24 -12.18
N ARG A 44 10.67 -0.51 -11.07
CA ARG A 44 11.90 -0.44 -10.28
C ARG A 44 11.59 -0.70 -8.82
N ALA A 45 12.40 -1.53 -8.18
CA ALA A 45 12.44 -1.65 -6.74
C ALA A 45 13.53 -0.72 -6.21
N GLN A 46 13.16 0.22 -5.36
CA GLN A 46 14.08 1.12 -4.67
C GLN A 46 14.03 0.82 -3.18
N ARG A 47 15.19 0.56 -2.57
CA ARG A 47 15.27 0.49 -1.11
C ARG A 47 15.13 1.89 -0.55
N VAL A 48 14.14 2.09 0.31
CA VAL A 48 13.90 3.34 1.01
C VAL A 48 14.34 3.14 2.46
N ASP A 49 15.41 3.83 2.84
CA ASP A 49 15.84 3.95 4.23
C ASP A 49 15.31 5.30 4.76
N TRP A 50 14.15 5.28 5.44
CA TRP A 50 13.56 6.50 6.00
C TRP A 50 13.35 6.39 7.50
N SER A 51 13.83 7.39 8.23
CA SER A 51 13.59 7.54 9.67
C SER A 51 12.85 8.83 9.94
N SER A 52 11.82 8.76 10.79
CA SER A 52 11.25 9.95 11.41
C SER A 52 10.89 9.70 12.87
N SER A 53 10.92 10.78 13.66
CA SER A 53 10.57 10.75 15.09
C SER A 53 9.11 10.32 15.33
N ALA A 54 8.20 10.61 14.40
CA ALA A 54 6.78 10.29 14.53
C ALA A 54 6.39 8.90 13.97
N TYR A 55 7.13 8.37 12.99
CA TYR A 55 6.76 7.15 12.28
C TYR A 55 7.80 6.02 12.36
N GLY A 56 8.90 6.22 13.09
CA GLY A 56 9.97 5.23 13.30
C GLY A 56 10.94 5.12 12.12
N ALA A 57 11.93 4.23 12.25
CA ALA A 57 12.80 3.82 11.15
C ALA A 57 12.10 2.71 10.35
N ASN A 58 11.77 2.98 9.10
CA ASN A 58 11.20 1.98 8.20
C ASN A 58 12.18 1.80 7.04
N VAL A 59 12.84 0.64 7.02
CA VAL A 59 13.55 0.14 5.84
C VAL A 59 12.53 -0.67 5.06
N TYR A 60 12.11 -0.18 3.90
CA TYR A 60 11.20 -0.93 3.03
C TYR A 60 11.63 -0.81 1.57
N ASP A 61 11.38 -1.86 0.79
CA ASP A 61 11.55 -1.82 -0.65
C ASP A 61 10.30 -1.16 -1.25
N ARG A 62 10.45 0.06 -1.79
CA ARG A 62 9.40 0.76 -2.56
C ARG A 62 9.42 0.26 -4.00
N LEU A 63 8.24 -0.10 -4.52
CA LEU A 63 8.07 -0.47 -5.90
C LEU A 63 7.51 0.72 -6.69
N GLU A 64 8.27 1.21 -7.65
CA GLU A 64 7.82 2.23 -8.60
C GLU A 64 7.39 1.55 -9.89
N ILE A 65 6.15 1.79 -10.31
CA ILE A 65 5.59 1.22 -11.54
C ILE A 65 5.11 2.37 -12.43
N SER A 66 5.76 2.59 -13.57
CA SER A 66 5.33 3.64 -14.49
C SER A 66 3.87 3.43 -14.92
N GLY A 67 3.05 4.47 -14.74
CA GLY A 67 1.63 4.46 -15.10
C GLY A 67 0.70 3.79 -14.09
N ARG A 68 1.17 3.42 -12.89
CA ARG A 68 0.34 2.89 -11.81
C ARG A 68 0.65 3.59 -10.49
N VAL A 69 -0.36 3.74 -9.65
CA VAL A 69 -0.25 4.32 -8.30
C VAL A 69 -0.43 3.22 -7.27
N LEU A 70 0.50 3.11 -6.31
CA LEU A 70 0.39 2.17 -5.20
C LEU A 70 -0.14 2.87 -3.95
N ILE A 71 -1.21 2.31 -3.35
CA ILE A 71 -1.86 2.89 -2.17
C ILE A 71 -1.97 1.82 -1.08
N ASP A 72 -1.27 2.03 0.03
CA ASP A 72 -1.35 1.16 1.21
C ASP A 72 -2.28 1.77 2.26
N LEU A 73 -3.42 1.12 2.52
CA LEU A 73 -4.42 1.57 3.48
C LEU A 73 -3.87 1.65 4.91
N MET A 74 -2.88 0.81 5.25
CA MET A 74 -2.30 0.84 6.60
C MET A 74 -1.64 2.19 6.89
N LEU A 75 -1.04 2.84 5.88
CA LEU A 75 -0.44 4.17 6.05
C LEU A 75 -1.48 5.25 6.35
N TYR A 76 -2.66 5.13 5.73
CA TYR A 76 -3.78 6.02 6.02
C TYR A 76 -4.28 5.83 7.46
N PHE A 77 -4.60 4.58 7.85
CA PHE A 77 -5.14 4.31 9.18
C PHE A 77 -4.14 4.62 10.31
N ARG A 78 -2.83 4.50 10.08
CA ARG A 78 -1.79 4.89 11.05
C ARG A 78 -1.76 6.39 11.36
N ARG A 79 -2.42 7.24 10.55
CA ARG A 79 -2.61 8.67 10.84
C ARG A 79 -3.80 8.93 11.77
N MET A 80 -4.67 7.93 11.96
CA MET A 80 -5.74 7.98 12.93
C MET A 80 -5.26 7.50 14.30
N LYS A 81 -5.89 7.98 15.38
CA LYS A 81 -5.64 7.47 16.73
C LYS A 81 -6.49 6.22 16.97
N LEU A 82 -5.92 5.04 16.70
CA LEU A 82 -6.56 3.75 16.91
C LEU A 82 -5.77 2.91 17.92
N ASP A 83 -6.47 2.03 18.64
CA ASP A 83 -5.83 1.12 19.61
C ASP A 83 -4.96 0.06 18.92
N ARG A 84 -5.40 -0.40 17.74
CA ARG A 84 -4.71 -1.35 16.87
C ARG A 84 -4.89 -0.95 15.42
N TYR A 85 -3.95 -1.37 14.58
CA TYR A 85 -3.95 -1.10 13.14
C TYR A 85 -3.98 -2.39 12.30
N SER A 86 -4.41 -3.52 12.87
CA SER A 86 -4.62 -4.73 12.08
C SER A 86 -5.87 -4.60 11.23
N LEU A 87 -5.87 -5.20 10.04
CA LEU A 87 -7.03 -5.20 9.14
C LEU A 87 -8.28 -5.73 9.85
N ASP A 88 -8.16 -6.76 10.71
CA ASP A 88 -9.28 -7.28 11.50
C ASP A 88 -9.89 -6.23 12.45
N PHE A 89 -9.04 -5.50 13.19
CA PHE A 89 -9.52 -4.48 14.11
C PHE A 89 -10.17 -3.30 13.38
N VAL A 90 -9.53 -2.83 12.31
CA VAL A 90 -10.03 -1.71 11.50
C VAL A 90 -11.35 -2.08 10.80
N SER A 91 -11.43 -3.27 10.21
CA SER A 91 -12.65 -3.76 9.57
C SER A 91 -13.78 -3.92 10.59
N LYS A 92 -13.53 -4.55 11.75
CA LYS A 92 -14.55 -4.67 12.81
C LYS A 92 -15.05 -3.31 13.28
N LYS A 93 -14.13 -2.35 13.47
CA LYS A 93 -14.45 -1.01 13.97
C LYS A 93 -15.28 -0.19 12.99
N PHE A 94 -14.98 -0.28 11.69
CA PHE A 94 -15.59 0.61 10.69
C PHE A 94 -16.63 -0.06 9.79
N LEU A 95 -16.48 -1.34 9.47
CA LEU A 95 -17.43 -2.09 8.64
C LEU A 95 -18.41 -2.93 9.46
N GLY A 96 -18.08 -3.23 10.73
CA GLY A 96 -18.84 -4.18 11.55
C GLY A 96 -18.58 -5.64 11.20
N GLY A 97 -17.86 -5.91 10.09
CA GLY A 97 -17.37 -7.22 9.68
C GLY A 97 -15.89 -7.40 10.03
N GLY A 98 -15.51 -8.61 10.45
CA GLY A 98 -14.13 -8.98 10.76
C GLY A 98 -13.50 -9.91 9.73
N LYS A 99 -12.22 -10.24 9.94
CA LYS A 99 -11.57 -11.31 9.19
C LYS A 99 -12.20 -12.66 9.52
N MET A 100 -12.11 -13.59 8.58
CA MET A 100 -12.34 -15.00 8.87
C MET A 100 -11.21 -15.54 9.76
N ASP A 101 -11.54 -16.47 10.66
CA ASP A 101 -10.54 -17.05 11.57
C ASP A 101 -9.71 -18.08 10.82
N MET A 102 -8.45 -17.75 10.56
CA MET A 102 -7.50 -18.63 9.89
C MET A 102 -6.09 -18.31 10.33
N SER A 103 -5.45 -19.27 11.00
CA SER A 103 -4.06 -19.11 11.44
C SER A 103 -3.08 -19.48 10.31
N PRO A 104 -1.88 -18.88 10.28
CA PRO A 104 -0.83 -19.27 9.33
C PRO A 104 -0.46 -20.76 9.41
N ASP A 105 -0.49 -21.35 10.61
CA ASP A 105 -0.17 -22.77 10.82
C ASP A 105 -1.22 -23.67 10.17
N GLN A 106 -2.50 -23.30 10.25
CA GLN A 106 -3.59 -24.02 9.56
C GLN A 106 -3.42 -23.94 8.05
N MET A 107 -3.13 -22.76 7.50
CA MET A 107 -2.88 -22.60 6.05
C MET A 107 -1.73 -23.50 5.59
N TRP A 108 -0.64 -23.53 6.36
CA TRP A 108 0.52 -24.35 6.06
C TRP A 108 0.20 -25.84 6.12
N MET A 109 -0.56 -26.27 7.14
CA MET A 109 -1.00 -27.65 7.27
C MET A 109 -1.85 -28.09 6.06
N TYR A 110 -2.85 -27.32 5.66
CA TYR A 110 -3.70 -27.63 4.50
C TYR A 110 -2.87 -27.73 3.22
N PHE A 111 -1.92 -26.80 3.04
CA PHE A 111 -1.02 -26.81 1.88
C PHE A 111 -0.10 -28.04 1.85
N CYS A 112 0.57 -28.37 2.97
CA CYS A 112 1.47 -29.53 3.06
C CYS A 112 0.74 -30.85 2.85
N ASN A 113 -0.48 -30.97 3.38
CA ASN A 113 -1.29 -32.17 3.28
C ASN A 113 -2.03 -32.28 1.94
N ARG A 114 -1.99 -31.25 1.08
CA ARG A 114 -2.77 -31.15 -0.17
C ARG A 114 -4.27 -31.36 0.07
N ASP A 115 -4.77 -30.83 1.18
CA ASP A 115 -6.18 -30.87 1.54
C ASP A 115 -6.96 -29.89 0.66
N MET A 116 -7.78 -30.42 -0.25
CA MET A 116 -8.52 -29.60 -1.21
C MET A 116 -9.58 -28.72 -0.54
N ASP A 117 -10.27 -29.24 0.48
CA ASP A 117 -11.29 -28.49 1.22
C ASP A 117 -10.63 -27.41 2.08
N GLY A 118 -9.50 -27.76 2.72
CA GLY A 118 -8.63 -26.82 3.42
C GLY A 118 -8.15 -25.68 2.52
N LEU A 119 -7.63 -26.00 1.34
CA LEU A 119 -7.16 -25.02 0.36
C LEU A 119 -8.29 -24.13 -0.18
N HIS A 120 -9.50 -24.67 -0.31
CA HIS A 120 -10.67 -23.87 -0.67
C HIS A 120 -10.98 -22.81 0.39
N MET A 121 -10.97 -23.18 1.67
CA MET A 121 -11.15 -22.21 2.76
C MET A 121 -10.04 -21.14 2.76
N VAL A 122 -8.79 -21.52 2.51
CA VAL A 122 -7.68 -20.55 2.39
C VAL A 122 -7.91 -19.56 1.26
N ALA A 123 -8.42 -20.03 0.11
CA ALA A 123 -8.75 -19.15 -1.00
C ALA A 123 -9.88 -18.16 -0.65
N GLU A 124 -10.94 -18.63 0.01
CA GLU A 124 -12.03 -17.77 0.49
C GLU A 124 -11.51 -16.72 1.48
N TYR A 125 -10.61 -17.10 2.39
CA TYR A 125 -9.94 -16.18 3.31
C TYR A 125 -9.19 -15.07 2.58
N CYS A 126 -8.38 -15.40 1.57
CA CYS A 126 -7.63 -14.42 0.79
C CYS A 126 -8.55 -13.46 0.01
N ILE A 127 -9.66 -13.97 -0.53
CA ILE A 127 -10.66 -13.16 -1.22
C ILE A 127 -11.31 -12.20 -0.22
N HIS A 128 -11.76 -12.69 0.93
CA HIS A 128 -12.41 -11.88 1.96
C HIS A 128 -11.52 -10.74 2.46
N ASP A 129 -10.25 -11.00 2.73
CA ASP A 129 -9.28 -9.96 3.13
C ASP A 129 -9.12 -8.87 2.05
N SER A 130 -9.15 -9.26 0.78
CA SER A 130 -9.08 -8.33 -0.35
C SER A 130 -10.36 -7.48 -0.45
N VAL A 131 -11.52 -8.09 -0.26
CA VAL A 131 -12.83 -7.41 -0.27
C VAL A 131 -12.93 -6.41 0.87
N LEU A 132 -12.60 -6.81 2.11
CA LEU A 132 -12.58 -5.89 3.26
C LEU A 132 -11.72 -4.66 3.01
N THR A 133 -10.57 -4.86 2.36
CA THR A 133 -9.67 -3.76 2.04
C THR A 133 -10.28 -2.80 1.02
N LEU A 134 -10.97 -3.30 0.00
CA LEU A 134 -11.70 -2.48 -0.97
C LEU A 134 -12.89 -1.75 -0.32
N GLU A 135 -13.66 -2.42 0.53
CA GLU A 135 -14.76 -1.81 1.27
C GLU A 135 -14.28 -0.66 2.18
N LEU A 136 -13.14 -0.82 2.85
CA LEU A 136 -12.50 0.26 3.59
C LEU A 136 -12.05 1.39 2.67
N PHE A 137 -11.48 1.07 1.51
CA PHE A 137 -11.04 2.07 0.53
C PHE A 137 -12.19 2.97 0.08
N ASP A 138 -13.33 2.37 -0.23
CA ASP A 138 -14.54 3.06 -0.66
C ASP A 138 -15.21 3.83 0.49
N LYS A 139 -15.34 3.20 1.67
CA LYS A 139 -15.99 3.81 2.84
C LYS A 139 -15.33 5.11 3.28
N PHE A 140 -14.01 5.19 3.18
CA PHE A 140 -13.24 6.36 3.56
C PHE A 140 -12.99 7.33 2.39
N PHE A 141 -13.57 7.06 1.21
CA PHE A 141 -13.38 7.86 0.00
C PHE A 141 -11.90 8.14 -0.29
N LEU A 142 -11.04 7.13 -0.09
CA LEU A 142 -9.59 7.33 -0.06
C LEU A 142 -9.05 7.93 -1.35
N TRP A 143 -9.57 7.47 -2.49
CA TRP A 143 -9.18 8.02 -3.78
C TRP A 143 -9.47 9.52 -3.88
N THR A 144 -10.66 9.95 -3.45
CA THR A 144 -11.08 11.35 -3.47
C THR A 144 -10.23 12.19 -2.51
N ASP A 145 -10.05 11.73 -1.26
CA ASP A 145 -9.21 12.43 -0.27
C ASP A 145 -7.77 12.61 -0.78
N MET A 146 -7.19 11.57 -1.39
CA MET A 146 -5.85 11.65 -1.97
C MET A 146 -5.78 12.62 -3.15
N CYS A 147 -6.77 12.63 -4.03
CA CYS A 147 -6.82 13.55 -5.17
C CYS A 147 -6.94 15.02 -4.71
N GLU A 148 -7.86 15.30 -3.77
CA GLU A 148 -8.07 16.63 -3.22
C GLU A 148 -6.81 17.12 -2.49
N MET A 149 -6.23 16.28 -1.63
CA MET A 149 -5.03 16.63 -0.90
C MET A 149 -3.81 16.76 -1.82
N GLY A 150 -3.67 15.90 -2.84
CA GLY A 150 -2.62 15.99 -3.86
C GLY A 150 -2.67 17.30 -4.63
N SER A 151 -3.87 17.72 -5.02
CA SER A 151 -4.09 19.00 -5.70
C SER A 151 -3.81 20.19 -4.79
N ALA A 152 -4.33 20.17 -3.55
CA ALA A 152 -4.14 21.24 -2.58
C ALA A 152 -2.68 21.39 -2.16
N MET A 153 -2.01 20.28 -1.85
CA MET A 153 -0.64 20.25 -1.32
C MET A 153 0.43 20.22 -2.42
N ARG A 154 0.05 20.03 -3.69
CA ARG A 154 0.96 19.97 -4.84
C ARG A 154 2.04 18.91 -4.67
N CYS A 155 1.66 17.72 -4.22
CA CYS A 155 2.57 16.58 -4.07
C CYS A 155 2.00 15.34 -4.77
N ASN A 156 2.87 14.36 -5.05
CA ASN A 156 2.44 13.11 -5.65
C ASN A 156 1.48 12.38 -4.71
N LEU A 157 0.52 11.64 -5.28
CA LEU A 157 -0.49 10.90 -4.52
C LEU A 157 0.16 9.92 -3.52
N GLU A 158 1.19 9.19 -3.94
CA GLU A 158 1.90 8.24 -3.05
C GLU A 158 2.61 8.93 -1.88
N ASP A 159 3.02 10.20 -2.04
CA ASP A 159 3.71 10.95 -0.99
C ASP A 159 2.74 11.49 0.07
N ILE A 160 1.42 11.52 -0.21
CA ILE A 160 0.39 12.03 0.71
C ILE A 160 0.39 11.30 2.04
N TYR A 161 0.41 9.97 1.98
CA TYR A 161 0.50 9.10 3.16
C TYR A 161 1.88 8.48 3.34
N GLY A 162 2.67 8.34 2.26
CA GLY A 162 4.01 7.75 2.30
C GLY A 162 5.12 8.66 2.83
N ARG A 163 4.93 9.99 2.84
CA ARG A 163 5.91 10.95 3.37
C ARG A 163 5.34 11.78 4.53
N GLY A 164 6.25 12.41 5.26
CA GLY A 164 5.91 13.34 6.35
C GLY A 164 5.36 14.69 5.84
N GLU A 165 4.75 15.44 6.75
CA GLU A 165 4.08 16.72 6.45
C GLU A 165 5.04 17.81 5.94
N GLN A 166 6.33 17.74 6.27
CA GLN A 166 7.33 18.74 5.85
C GLN A 166 7.42 18.89 4.32
N VAL A 167 7.31 17.79 3.57
CA VAL A 167 7.36 17.81 2.10
C VAL A 167 6.18 18.60 1.53
N LYS A 168 5.00 18.47 2.15
CA LYS A 168 3.79 19.19 1.72
C LYS A 168 3.95 20.69 1.94
N VAL A 169 4.46 21.09 3.11
CA VAL A 169 4.74 22.50 3.41
C VAL A 169 5.80 23.07 2.46
N LEU A 170 6.90 22.33 2.25
CA LEU A 170 7.97 22.75 1.35
C LEU A 170 7.46 22.99 -0.08
N ASN A 171 6.63 22.09 -0.61
CA ASN A 171 6.04 22.25 -1.95
C ASN A 171 5.21 23.54 -2.06
N GLN A 172 4.45 23.90 -1.01
CA GLN A 172 3.69 25.15 -0.98
C GLN A 172 4.60 26.39 -0.92
N VAL A 173 5.65 26.34 -0.11
CA VAL A 173 6.61 27.45 0.01
C VAL A 173 7.33 27.67 -1.32
N ILE A 174 7.85 26.60 -1.94
CA ILE A 174 8.51 26.67 -3.26
C ILE A 174 7.56 27.26 -4.30
N TYR A 175 6.31 26.81 -4.32
CA TYR A 175 5.30 27.34 -5.23
C TYR A 175 5.10 28.85 -5.04
N LYS A 176 5.02 29.34 -3.79
CA LYS A 176 4.87 30.77 -3.49
C LYS A 176 6.13 31.59 -3.74
N CYS A 177 7.31 31.02 -3.52
CA CYS A 177 8.57 31.66 -3.87
C CYS A 177 8.67 31.86 -5.39
N ARG A 178 8.30 30.86 -6.18
CA ARG A 178 8.24 30.96 -7.65
C ARG A 178 7.27 32.04 -8.12
N GLU A 179 6.08 32.16 -7.53
CA GLU A 179 5.11 33.23 -7.87
C GLU A 179 5.66 34.64 -7.60
N ARG A 180 6.66 34.77 -6.73
CA ARG A 180 7.25 36.05 -6.30
C ARG A 180 8.68 36.26 -6.80
N ASP A 181 9.17 35.38 -7.67
CA ASP A 181 10.55 35.38 -8.16
C ASP A 181 11.61 35.35 -7.04
N LEU A 182 11.33 34.55 -6.00
CA LEU A 182 12.22 34.32 -4.86
C LEU A 182 12.86 32.94 -4.98
N VAL A 183 14.14 32.85 -4.61
CA VAL A 183 14.87 31.58 -4.43
C VAL A 183 14.86 31.22 -2.95
N LEU A 184 14.63 29.94 -2.65
CA LEU A 184 14.66 29.41 -1.30
C LEU A 184 16.09 29.15 -0.83
#